data_AF-A0A7H0YHD4-F1
#
_entry.id   AF-A0A7H0YHD4-F1
#
_cell.length_a   1.000
_cell.length_b   1.000
_cell.length_c   1.000
_cell.angle_alpha   90.00
_cell.angle_beta   90.00
_cell.angle_gamma   90.00
#
_symmetry.space_group_name_H-M   'P 1'
#
loop_
_entity.id
_entity.type
_entity.pdbx_description
1 polymer ?
#
loop_
_entity_poly.entity_id
_entity_poly.type
_entity_poly.pdbx_seq_one_letter_code
_entity_poly.pdbx_strand_id
1 'polypeptide(L)'
;MKKTLVLLFMLAVLLPSQAFAASSSAAQINKLYFEDYSAKVKEVKAAQKAYKAPVCSNVAALTSQYKQNTTKYNSLKKAKADKYTLSQAKTSLDQVKKNLSEVKKDCSSKTASMRKGSNDMLKDLDRYKAEMTKKMKAHLDGKGKMTSQEFDKFTDGVVSYINGRFKENLKMLNAPAAG
;
A
#
# COMPACT_ATOMS: atom_id res chain seq x y z
N MET A 1 -61.36 -42.95 2.42
CA MET A 1 -60.98 -42.31 3.70
C MET A 1 -59.81 -43.05 4.33
N LYS A 2 -58.77 -42.30 4.72
CA LYS A 2 -57.82 -42.59 5.81
C LYS A 2 -56.76 -43.71 5.65
N LYS A 3 -55.95 -43.79 4.58
CA LYS A 3 -54.70 -44.59 4.65
C LYS A 3 -53.44 -43.99 4.03
N THR A 4 -53.51 -42.90 3.28
CA THR A 4 -52.33 -42.33 2.59
C THR A 4 -51.70 -41.11 3.28
N LEU A 5 -52.28 -40.60 4.36
CA LEU A 5 -51.77 -39.41 5.08
C LEU A 5 -50.89 -39.73 6.31
N VAL A 6 -50.65 -41.00 6.63
CA VAL A 6 -49.85 -41.40 7.80
C VAL A 6 -48.37 -41.60 7.44
N LEU A 7 -48.03 -41.90 6.18
CA LEU A 7 -46.63 -42.17 5.81
C LEU A 7 -45.76 -40.90 5.71
N LEU A 8 -46.37 -39.73 5.47
CA LEU A 8 -45.65 -38.46 5.37
C LEU A 8 -45.25 -37.86 6.74
N PHE A 9 -45.86 -38.32 7.83
CA PHE A 9 -45.51 -37.86 9.19
C PHE A 9 -44.41 -38.70 9.86
N MET A 10 -44.12 -39.91 9.38
CA MET A 10 -43.02 -40.72 9.91
C MET A 10 -41.66 -40.44 9.25
N LEU A 11 -41.62 -39.71 8.13
CA LEU A 11 -40.35 -39.32 7.50
C LEU A 11 -39.73 -38.05 8.12
N ALA A 12 -40.37 -37.46 9.15
CA ALA A 12 -39.87 -36.28 9.84
C ALA A 12 -39.01 -36.57 11.09
N VAL A 13 -38.91 -37.84 11.52
CA VAL A 13 -38.24 -38.21 12.78
C VAL A 13 -36.86 -38.86 12.56
N LEU A 14 -36.44 -39.10 11.31
CA LEU A 14 -35.18 -39.79 10.99
C LEU A 14 -34.19 -38.97 10.15
N LEU A 15 -34.44 -37.67 9.96
CA LEU A 15 -33.38 -36.81 9.43
C LEU A 15 -32.50 -36.41 10.62
N PRO A 16 -31.22 -36.81 10.66
CA PRO A 16 -30.30 -36.25 11.63
C PRO A 16 -30.38 -34.74 11.44
N SER A 17 -30.73 -34.03 12.50
CA SER A 17 -30.74 -32.58 12.60
C SER A 17 -29.31 -32.06 12.55
N GLN A 18 -28.59 -32.37 11.47
CA GLN A 18 -27.49 -31.56 11.03
C GLN A 18 -28.15 -30.43 10.25
N ALA A 19 -28.67 -29.45 11.01
CA ALA A 19 -28.85 -28.12 10.47
C ALA A 19 -27.56 -27.81 9.72
N PHE A 20 -27.65 -27.68 8.40
CA PHE A 20 -26.54 -27.24 7.59
C PHE A 20 -26.13 -25.88 8.15
N ALA A 21 -25.10 -25.86 8.99
CA ALA A 21 -24.43 -24.64 9.37
C ALA A 21 -23.91 -24.07 8.05
N ALA A 22 -24.61 -23.06 7.53
CA ALA A 22 -24.20 -22.35 6.33
C ALA A 22 -22.81 -21.77 6.65
N SER A 23 -21.77 -22.48 6.23
CA SER A 23 -20.41 -22.11 6.59
C SER A 23 -20.16 -20.73 5.99
N SER A 24 -19.76 -19.77 6.81
CA SER A 24 -19.56 -18.41 6.34
C SER A 24 -18.40 -18.40 5.35
N SER A 25 -18.63 -17.99 4.11
CA SER A 25 -17.57 -17.97 3.10
C SER A 25 -16.58 -16.83 3.37
N ALA A 26 -15.32 -17.01 2.97
CA ALA A 26 -14.34 -15.93 3.03
C ALA A 26 -14.77 -14.70 2.21
N ALA A 27 -15.56 -14.91 1.14
CA ALA A 27 -16.13 -13.83 0.34
C ALA A 27 -17.15 -12.99 1.13
N GLN A 28 -18.02 -13.63 1.92
CA GLN A 28 -18.98 -12.92 2.78
C GLN A 28 -18.26 -12.12 3.87
N ILE A 29 -17.25 -12.69 4.51
CA ILE A 29 -16.46 -11.98 5.53
C ILE A 29 -15.74 -10.78 4.91
N ASN A 30 -15.15 -10.95 3.72
CA ASN A 30 -14.54 -9.84 3.00
C ASN A 30 -15.53 -8.73 2.65
N LYS A 31 -16.76 -9.08 2.25
CA LYS A 31 -17.81 -8.11 1.95
C LYS A 31 -18.27 -7.36 3.21
N LEU A 32 -18.40 -8.06 4.34
CA LEU A 32 -18.91 -7.47 5.58
C LEU A 32 -17.89 -6.56 6.28
N TYR A 33 -16.62 -6.96 6.32
CA TYR A 33 -15.62 -6.30 7.16
C TYR A 33 -14.50 -5.62 6.37
N PHE A 34 -14.31 -5.96 5.09
CA PHE A 34 -13.15 -5.54 4.30
C PHE A 34 -13.49 -5.05 2.90
N GLU A 35 -14.70 -4.52 2.69
CA GLU A 35 -15.20 -4.09 1.37
C GLU A 35 -14.24 -3.11 0.68
N ASP A 36 -13.79 -2.08 1.42
CA ASP A 36 -12.90 -1.05 0.89
C ASP A 36 -11.43 -1.48 0.81
N TYR A 37 -11.06 -2.68 1.24
CA TYR A 37 -9.66 -3.09 1.34
C TYR A 37 -8.94 -2.98 -0.02
N SER A 38 -9.59 -3.44 -1.09
CA SER A 38 -9.01 -3.39 -2.45
C SER A 38 -8.83 -1.94 -2.93
N ALA A 39 -9.78 -1.06 -2.62
CA ALA A 39 -9.69 0.36 -2.95
C ALA A 39 -8.51 1.02 -2.23
N LYS A 40 -8.34 0.76 -0.93
CA LYS A 40 -7.21 1.29 -0.14
C LYS A 40 -5.86 0.76 -0.61
N VAL A 41 -5.78 -0.52 -1.02
CA VAL A 41 -4.57 -1.05 -1.67
C VAL A 41 -4.24 -0.29 -2.96
N LYS A 42 -5.26 0.01 -3.79
CA LYS A 42 -5.06 0.79 -5.03
C LYS A 42 -4.59 2.22 -4.72
N GLU A 43 -5.15 2.85 -3.68
CA GLU A 43 -4.76 4.18 -3.22
C GLU A 43 -3.28 4.21 -2.80
N VAL A 44 -2.84 3.27 -1.95
CA VAL A 44 -1.42 3.15 -1.58
C VAL A 44 -0.55 2.92 -2.80
N LYS A 45 -0.94 2.04 -3.73
CA LYS A 45 -0.17 1.81 -4.96
C LYS A 45 -0.09 3.05 -5.85
N ALA A 46 -1.14 3.87 -5.90
CA ALA A 46 -1.12 5.15 -6.60
C ALA A 46 -0.15 6.13 -5.92
N ALA A 47 -0.20 6.23 -4.59
CA ALA A 47 0.72 7.04 -3.80
C ALA A 47 2.18 6.60 -3.98
N GLN A 48 2.46 5.29 -4.00
CA GLN A 48 3.80 4.74 -4.26
C GLN A 48 4.35 5.17 -5.63
N LYS A 49 3.49 5.18 -6.66
CA LYS A 49 3.85 5.63 -8.02
C LYS A 49 4.12 7.13 -8.05
N ALA A 50 3.31 7.93 -7.36
CA ALA A 50 3.44 9.38 -7.28
C ALA A 50 4.58 9.85 -6.38
N TYR A 51 5.03 9.03 -5.42
CA TYR A 51 6.05 9.38 -4.45
C TYR A 51 7.38 9.78 -5.12
N LYS A 52 7.85 10.97 -4.73
CA LYS A 52 9.19 11.49 -5.01
C LYS A 52 9.81 11.85 -3.67
N ALA A 53 11.01 11.34 -3.38
CA ALA A 53 11.65 11.61 -2.09
C ALA A 53 11.90 13.13 -1.91
N PRO A 54 11.85 13.68 -0.69
CA PRO A 54 12.07 15.10 -0.44
C PRO A 54 13.38 15.64 -1.03
N VAL A 55 14.45 14.82 -1.03
CA VAL A 55 15.76 15.16 -1.62
C VAL A 55 15.72 15.23 -3.15
N CYS A 56 14.73 14.61 -3.80
CA CYS A 56 14.52 14.69 -5.25
C CYS A 56 14.09 16.10 -5.70
N SER A 57 13.61 16.96 -4.80
CA SER A 57 13.27 18.36 -5.12
C SER A 57 14.49 19.15 -5.64
N ASN A 58 15.68 18.84 -5.14
CA ASN A 58 16.94 19.48 -5.55
C ASN A 58 17.43 19.04 -6.93
N VAL A 59 16.93 17.92 -7.48
CA VAL A 59 17.32 17.42 -8.81
C VAL A 59 16.93 18.43 -9.88
N ALA A 60 15.76 19.07 -9.76
CA ALA A 60 15.28 20.06 -10.73
C ALA A 60 16.20 21.29 -10.76
N ALA A 61 16.53 21.84 -9.58
CA ALA A 61 17.43 22.97 -9.43
C ALA A 61 18.84 22.68 -9.98
N LEU A 62 19.45 21.55 -9.57
CA LEU A 62 20.77 21.13 -10.05
C LEU A 62 20.78 20.82 -11.55
N THR A 63 19.69 20.27 -12.11
CA THR A 63 19.55 20.05 -13.55
C THR A 63 19.52 21.37 -14.32
N SER A 64 18.80 22.38 -13.79
CA SER A 64 18.77 23.72 -14.37
C SER A 64 20.15 24.37 -14.34
N GLN A 65 20.82 24.34 -13.19
CA GLN A 65 22.19 24.85 -13.04
C GLN A 65 23.18 24.14 -13.98
N TYR A 66 23.08 22.82 -14.12
CA TYR A 66 23.93 22.05 -15.02
C TYR A 66 23.78 22.49 -16.48
N LYS A 67 22.54 22.72 -16.94
CA LYS A 67 22.26 23.24 -18.28
C LYS A 67 22.83 24.63 -18.48
N GLN A 68 22.63 25.53 -17.52
CA GLN A 68 23.16 26.90 -17.56
C GLN A 68 24.70 26.90 -17.63
N ASN A 69 25.37 26.12 -16.79
CA ASN A 69 26.83 26.01 -16.78
C ASN A 69 27.38 25.41 -18.08
N THR A 70 26.66 24.44 -18.66
CA THR A 70 27.01 23.84 -19.96
C THR A 70 26.95 24.90 -21.06
N THR A 71 25.86 25.68 -21.12
CA THR A 71 25.71 26.77 -22.08
C THR A 71 26.79 27.83 -21.90
N LYS A 72 27.09 28.22 -20.66
CA LYS A 72 28.15 29.19 -20.33
C LYS A 72 29.52 28.69 -20.80
N TYR A 73 29.90 27.47 -20.44
CA TYR A 73 31.17 26.87 -20.86
C TYR A 73 31.31 26.79 -22.38
N ASN A 74 30.26 26.32 -23.08
CA ASN A 74 30.27 26.21 -24.54
C ASN A 74 30.36 27.58 -25.23
N SER A 75 29.70 28.60 -24.67
CA SER A 75 29.76 29.98 -25.18
C SER A 75 31.15 30.56 -25.01
N LEU A 76 31.78 30.39 -23.84
CA LEU A 76 33.16 30.81 -23.59
C LEU A 76 34.17 30.11 -24.52
N LYS A 77 33.96 28.80 -24.77
CA LYS A 77 34.79 28.03 -25.70
C LYS A 77 34.68 28.56 -27.13
N LYS A 78 33.46 28.89 -27.59
CA LYS A 78 33.22 29.51 -28.91
C LYS A 78 33.82 30.90 -29.01
N ALA A 79 33.72 31.69 -27.95
CA ALA A 79 34.30 33.03 -27.86
C ALA A 79 35.83 33.05 -27.70
N LYS A 80 36.48 31.88 -27.64
CA LYS A 80 37.94 31.75 -27.42
C LYS A 80 38.40 32.51 -26.16
N ALA A 81 37.61 32.42 -25.08
CA ALA A 81 37.99 32.97 -23.79
C ALA A 81 39.35 32.41 -23.31
N ASP A 82 40.03 33.14 -22.44
CA ASP A 82 41.33 32.75 -21.92
C ASP A 82 41.27 31.43 -21.12
N LYS A 83 42.43 30.80 -20.96
CA LYS A 83 42.57 29.49 -20.31
C LYS A 83 42.08 29.50 -18.85
N TYR A 84 42.27 30.61 -18.14
CA TYR A 84 41.86 30.71 -16.74
C TYR A 84 40.33 30.76 -16.63
N THR A 85 39.66 31.59 -17.45
CA THR A 85 38.20 31.69 -17.51
C THR A 85 37.54 30.37 -17.94
N LEU A 86 38.11 29.67 -18.94
CA LEU A 86 37.63 28.35 -19.35
C LEU A 86 37.79 27.29 -18.25
N SER A 87 38.92 27.33 -17.51
CA SER A 87 39.18 26.42 -16.40
C SER A 87 38.16 26.62 -15.26
N GLN A 88 37.90 27.86 -14.85
CA GLN A 88 36.89 28.14 -13.83
C GLN A 88 35.49 27.67 -14.23
N ALA A 89 35.07 27.96 -15.47
CA ALA A 89 33.77 27.54 -15.97
C ALA A 89 33.64 26.01 -16.02
N LYS A 90 34.73 25.31 -16.40
CA LYS A 90 34.79 23.85 -16.39
C LYS A 90 34.70 23.28 -14.98
N THR A 91 35.44 23.83 -14.02
CA THR A 91 35.38 23.40 -12.62
C THR A 91 33.97 23.55 -12.05
N SER A 92 33.30 24.67 -12.32
CA SER A 92 31.90 24.89 -11.89
C SER A 92 30.95 23.87 -12.54
N LEU A 93 31.13 23.59 -13.83
CA LEU A 93 30.34 22.57 -14.54
C LEU A 93 30.56 21.17 -13.94
N ASP A 94 31.81 20.78 -13.72
CA ASP A 94 32.18 19.46 -13.20
C ASP A 94 31.66 19.27 -11.75
N GLN A 95 31.71 20.33 -10.92
CA GLN A 95 31.14 20.30 -9.57
C GLN A 95 29.62 20.11 -9.59
N VAL A 96 28.88 20.87 -10.40
CA VAL A 96 27.42 20.73 -10.51
C VAL A 96 27.06 19.35 -11.08
N LYS A 97 27.84 18.83 -12.04
CA LYS A 97 27.64 17.48 -12.60
C LYS A 97 27.80 16.40 -11.52
N LYS A 98 28.85 16.50 -10.69
CA LYS A 98 29.09 15.57 -9.58
C LYS A 98 27.94 15.60 -8.57
N ASN A 99 27.58 16.79 -8.10
CA ASN A 99 26.46 16.99 -7.17
C ASN A 99 25.15 16.44 -7.74
N LEU A 100 24.84 16.71 -9.01
CA LEU A 100 23.64 16.20 -9.67
C LEU A 100 23.61 14.67 -9.72
N SER A 101 24.75 14.02 -10.00
CA SER A 101 24.87 12.56 -10.02
C SER A 101 24.61 11.95 -8.63
N GLU A 102 25.24 12.52 -7.60
CA GLU A 102 25.09 12.06 -6.22
C GLU A 102 23.65 12.22 -5.72
N VAL A 103 23.03 13.39 -5.95
CA VAL A 103 21.63 13.63 -5.57
C VAL A 103 20.67 12.71 -6.33
N LYS A 104 20.91 12.43 -7.62
CA LYS A 104 20.10 11.45 -8.37
C LYS A 104 20.21 10.04 -7.80
N LYS A 105 21.42 9.61 -7.43
CA LYS A 105 21.65 8.30 -6.82
C LYS A 105 20.95 8.18 -5.46
N ASP A 106 21.11 9.19 -4.61
CA ASP A 106 20.44 9.24 -3.30
C ASP A 106 18.91 9.25 -3.44
N CYS A 107 18.38 10.08 -4.34
CA CYS A 107 16.95 10.13 -4.66
C CYS A 107 16.40 8.77 -5.12
N SER A 108 17.10 8.09 -6.03
CA SER A 108 16.71 6.76 -6.52
C SER A 108 16.69 5.73 -5.38
N SER A 109 17.77 5.70 -4.57
CA SER A 109 17.90 4.79 -3.43
C SER A 109 16.80 5.01 -2.39
N LYS A 110 16.56 6.26 -1.98
CA LYS A 110 15.50 6.61 -1.00
C LYS A 110 14.11 6.31 -1.53
N THR A 111 13.86 6.58 -2.81
CA THR A 111 12.57 6.26 -3.45
C THR A 111 12.34 4.76 -3.48
N ALA A 112 13.35 3.97 -3.86
CA ALA A 112 13.28 2.52 -3.88
C ALA A 112 13.07 1.93 -2.47
N SER A 113 13.81 2.42 -1.48
CA SER A 113 13.69 2.01 -0.08
C SER A 113 12.29 2.28 0.47
N MET A 114 11.74 3.49 0.23
CA MET A 114 10.40 3.85 0.68
C MET A 114 9.32 2.99 0.02
N ARG A 115 9.41 2.79 -1.30
CA ARG A 115 8.48 1.91 -2.03
C ARG A 115 8.56 0.47 -1.54
N LYS A 116 9.75 -0.02 -1.21
CA LYS A 116 9.93 -1.35 -0.63
C LYS A 116 9.25 -1.45 0.73
N GLY A 117 9.53 -0.53 1.65
CA GLY A 117 8.89 -0.53 2.99
C GLY A 117 7.36 -0.44 2.91
N SER A 118 6.84 0.42 2.04
CA SER A 118 5.40 0.53 1.78
C SER A 118 4.79 -0.76 1.22
N ASN A 119 5.48 -1.45 0.31
CA ASN A 119 5.04 -2.75 -0.22
C ASN A 119 5.09 -3.86 0.83
N ASP A 120 6.11 -3.87 1.68
CA ASP A 120 6.22 -4.86 2.75
C ASP A 120 5.09 -4.68 3.77
N MET A 121 4.73 -3.43 4.11
CA MET A 121 3.52 -3.14 4.90
C MET A 121 2.23 -3.66 4.25
N LEU A 122 2.07 -3.53 2.93
CA LEU A 122 0.90 -4.08 2.23
C LEU A 122 0.85 -5.61 2.29
N LYS A 123 1.99 -6.29 2.18
CA LYS A 123 2.07 -7.76 2.32
C LYS A 123 1.73 -8.20 3.73
N ASP A 124 2.23 -7.49 4.74
CA ASP A 124 1.94 -7.79 6.14
C ASP A 124 0.45 -7.58 6.45
N LEU A 125 -0.16 -6.53 5.89
CA LEU A 125 -1.60 -6.31 5.97
C LEU A 125 -2.40 -7.43 5.33
N ASP A 126 -1.98 -7.92 4.17
CA ASP A 126 -2.67 -9.00 3.47
C ASP A 126 -2.61 -10.31 4.27
N ARG A 127 -1.44 -10.62 4.84
CA ARG A 127 -1.26 -11.76 5.75
C ARG A 127 -2.13 -11.63 7.00
N TYR A 128 -2.09 -10.46 7.65
CA TYR A 128 -2.88 -10.19 8.85
C TYR A 128 -4.38 -10.33 8.56
N LYS A 129 -4.87 -9.73 7.47
CA LYS A 129 -6.25 -9.84 7.02
C LYS A 129 -6.64 -11.30 6.76
N ALA A 130 -5.80 -12.08 6.09
CA ALA A 130 -6.07 -13.49 5.81
C ALA A 130 -6.20 -14.30 7.11
N GLU A 131 -5.29 -14.10 8.08
CA GLU A 131 -5.35 -14.75 9.38
C GLU A 131 -6.58 -14.34 10.19
N MET A 132 -6.92 -13.05 10.20
CA MET A 132 -8.13 -12.59 10.91
C MET A 132 -9.40 -13.08 10.24
N THR A 133 -9.45 -13.14 8.90
CA THR A 133 -10.57 -13.73 8.14
C THR A 133 -10.79 -15.19 8.53
N LYS A 134 -9.72 -15.97 8.72
CA LYS A 134 -9.82 -17.37 9.22
C LYS A 134 -10.43 -17.42 10.61
N LYS A 135 -10.00 -16.54 11.53
CA LYS A 135 -10.56 -16.46 12.90
C LYS A 135 -12.03 -16.05 12.89
N MET A 136 -12.40 -15.06 12.07
CA MET A 136 -13.78 -14.64 11.87
C MET A 136 -14.63 -15.78 11.33
N LYS A 137 -14.14 -16.49 10.32
CA LYS A 137 -14.81 -17.68 9.77
C LYS A 137 -15.01 -18.75 10.83
N ALA A 138 -13.98 -19.07 11.60
CA ALA A 138 -14.08 -20.08 12.65
C ALA A 138 -15.15 -19.71 13.69
N HIS A 139 -15.25 -18.44 14.09
CA HIS A 139 -16.31 -17.99 14.99
C HIS A 139 -17.69 -18.10 14.36
N LEU A 140 -17.87 -17.60 13.13
CA LEU A 140 -19.15 -17.64 12.41
C LEU A 140 -19.63 -19.08 12.08
N ASP A 141 -18.69 -20.02 11.90
CA ASP A 141 -18.99 -21.45 11.74
C ASP A 141 -19.29 -22.14 13.09
N GLY A 142 -19.38 -21.40 14.20
CA GLY A 142 -19.65 -21.93 15.55
C GLY A 142 -18.46 -22.64 16.20
N LYS A 143 -17.25 -22.53 15.63
CA LYS A 143 -16.01 -23.15 16.16
C LYS A 143 -15.22 -22.23 17.09
N GLY A 144 -15.68 -21.00 17.29
CA GLY A 144 -15.04 -20.01 18.15
C GLY A 144 -15.51 -20.11 19.61
N LYS A 145 -14.65 -19.68 20.55
CA LYS A 145 -14.99 -19.58 21.98
C LYS A 145 -15.45 -18.18 22.41
N MET A 146 -15.43 -17.21 21.49
CA MET A 146 -15.85 -15.83 21.76
C MET A 146 -17.37 -15.76 21.88
N THR A 147 -17.87 -14.90 22.77
CA THR A 147 -19.25 -14.42 22.77
C THR A 147 -19.48 -13.45 21.60
N SER A 148 -20.74 -13.15 21.26
CA SER A 148 -21.05 -12.17 20.22
C SER A 148 -20.43 -10.79 20.52
N GLN A 149 -20.51 -10.33 21.76
CA GLN A 149 -19.95 -9.03 22.15
C GLN A 149 -18.42 -8.98 22.05
N GLU A 150 -17.73 -10.08 22.37
CA GLU A 150 -16.29 -10.19 22.18
C GLU A 150 -15.92 -10.24 20.70
N PHE A 151 -16.75 -10.91 19.90
CA PHE A 151 -16.56 -10.98 18.46
C PHE A 151 -16.69 -9.61 17.79
N ASP A 152 -17.71 -8.82 18.15
CA ASP A 152 -17.90 -7.47 17.62
C ASP A 152 -16.70 -6.57 17.95
N LYS A 153 -16.24 -6.58 19.21
CA LYS A 153 -15.02 -5.86 19.63
C LYS A 153 -13.78 -6.33 18.86
N PHE A 154 -13.66 -7.64 18.64
CA PHE A 154 -12.56 -8.21 17.86
C PHE A 154 -12.60 -7.73 16.40
N THR A 155 -13.76 -7.78 15.74
CA THR A 155 -13.90 -7.32 14.35
C THR A 155 -13.62 -5.84 14.21
N ASP A 156 -14.14 -5.01 15.13
CA ASP A 156 -13.87 -3.56 15.15
C ASP A 156 -12.38 -3.28 15.34
N GLY A 157 -11.73 -4.00 16.25
CA GLY A 157 -10.29 -3.90 16.47
C GLY A 157 -9.46 -4.25 15.23
N VAL A 158 -9.83 -5.34 14.53
CA VAL A 158 -9.16 -5.77 13.29
C VAL A 158 -9.33 -4.73 12.19
N VAL A 159 -10.55 -4.25 11.97
CA VAL A 159 -10.86 -3.25 10.93
C VAL A 159 -10.14 -1.94 11.23
N SER A 160 -10.17 -1.49 12.49
CA SER A 160 -9.48 -0.29 12.95
C SER A 160 -7.97 -0.40 12.75
N TYR A 161 -7.37 -1.53 13.11
CA TYR A 161 -5.94 -1.79 12.90
C TYR A 161 -5.56 -1.70 11.41
N ILE A 162 -6.28 -2.41 10.53
CA ILE A 162 -6.02 -2.40 9.09
C ILE A 162 -6.14 -0.98 8.52
N ASN A 163 -7.19 -0.25 8.91
CA ASN A 163 -7.40 1.13 8.49
C ASN A 163 -6.30 2.07 8.99
N GLY A 164 -5.85 1.90 10.23
CA GLY A 164 -4.73 2.66 10.80
C GLY A 164 -3.44 2.43 10.01
N ARG A 165 -3.13 1.18 9.68
CA ARG A 165 -1.94 0.84 8.89
C ARG A 165 -1.99 1.37 7.46
N PHE A 166 -3.16 1.40 6.82
CA PHE A 166 -3.30 2.09 5.52
C PHE A 166 -3.01 3.58 5.64
N LYS A 167 -3.56 4.25 6.66
CA LYS A 167 -3.30 5.69 6.93
C LYS A 167 -1.83 5.96 7.20
N GLU A 168 -1.17 5.13 7.99
CA GLU A 168 0.27 5.23 8.26
C GLU A 168 1.10 5.08 6.97
N ASN A 169 0.76 4.11 6.13
CA ASN A 169 1.45 3.87 4.86
C ASN A 169 1.30 5.07 3.91
N LEU A 170 0.09 5.63 3.80
CA LEU A 170 -0.17 6.85 3.01
C LEU A 170 0.59 8.07 3.57
N LYS A 171 0.62 8.23 4.90
CA LYS A 171 1.38 9.29 5.56
C LYS A 171 2.88 9.19 5.28
N MET A 172 3.45 7.98 5.31
CA MET A 172 4.86 7.75 4.94
C MET A 172 5.17 8.15 3.49
N LEU A 173 4.19 8.01 2.60
CA LEU A 173 4.30 8.37 1.19
C LEU A 173 4.01 9.86 0.93
N ASN A 174 3.79 10.68 1.97
CA ASN A 174 3.35 12.06 1.87
C ASN A 174 2.12 12.23 0.95
N ALA A 175 1.25 11.22 0.88
CA ALA A 175 0.00 11.34 0.16
C ALA A 175 -0.98 12.20 0.97
N PRO A 176 -1.72 13.14 0.35
CA PRO A 176 -2.81 13.81 1.05
C PRO A 176 -3.80 12.74 1.53
N ALA A 177 -4.28 12.87 2.77
CA ALA A 177 -5.34 11.99 3.26
C ALA A 177 -6.54 12.11 2.32
N ALA A 178 -7.01 11.01 1.74
CA ALA A 178 -8.28 10.99 1.03
C ALA A 178 -9.37 11.41 2.03
N GLY A 179 -9.92 12.61 1.80
CA GLY A 179 -11.11 13.12 2.46
C GLY A 179 -12.36 12.58 1.79
#